data_AF-I5C6K4-F1
#
_entry.id   AF-I5C6K4-F1
#
_cell.length_a   1.000
_cell.length_b   1.000
_cell.length_c   1.000
_cell.angle_alpha   90.00
_cell.angle_beta   90.00
_cell.angle_gamma   90.00
#
_symmetry.space_group_name_H-M   'P 1'
#
loop_
_entity.id
_entity.type
_entity.pdbx_description
1 polymer ?
#
loop_
_entity_poly.entity_id
_entity_poly.type
_entity_poly.pdbx_seq_one_letter_code
_entity_poly.pdbx_strand_id
1 'polypeptide(L)'
;MTVHFIGAGPGAADLITVRGRDLIARCPVCLYAGSLVPQELLAHCPPGARIVNTAPMSLDEIEAEYIRAHEAGEDIARLHSGDLSVWSAVAEQIRRLAALGIDYTLTPGVPSFSAAAAALGRELTIPEVRRALS
;
A
#
# COMPACT_ATOMS: atom_id res chain seq x y z
N MET A 1 -14.21 -7.94 8.39
CA MET A 1 -13.28 -6.80 8.35
C MET A 1 -11.95 -7.31 7.85
N THR A 2 -11.31 -6.57 6.94
CA THR A 2 -10.06 -6.98 6.28
C THR A 2 -9.09 -5.79 6.15
N VAL A 3 -7.81 -6.06 6.36
CA VAL A 3 -6.73 -5.09 6.09
C VAL A 3 -6.24 -5.25 4.66
N HIS A 4 -6.48 -4.25 3.82
CA HIS A 4 -6.05 -4.23 2.44
C HIS A 4 -4.73 -3.47 2.30
N PHE A 5 -3.61 -4.19 2.24
CA PHE A 5 -2.34 -3.58 1.86
C PHE A 5 -2.32 -3.27 0.37
N ILE A 6 -1.97 -2.04 0.02
CA ILE A 6 -2.06 -1.53 -1.35
C ILE A 6 -0.75 -0.83 -1.69
N GLY A 7 -0.10 -1.28 -2.77
CA GLY A 7 0.98 -0.54 -3.40
C GLY A 7 0.42 0.68 -4.15
N ALA A 8 0.73 1.88 -3.65
CA ALA A 8 0.26 3.16 -4.17
C ALA A 8 0.95 3.56 -5.49
N GLY A 9 1.98 2.83 -5.91
CA GLY A 9 2.79 3.19 -7.07
C GLY A 9 3.89 4.21 -6.74
N PRO A 10 4.63 4.68 -7.75
CA PRO A 10 5.90 5.39 -7.57
C PRO A 10 5.74 6.88 -7.22
N GLY A 11 4.52 7.42 -7.17
CA GLY A 11 4.26 8.81 -6.77
C GLY A 11 3.22 9.56 -7.59
N ALA A 12 2.97 9.21 -8.86
CA ALA A 12 1.83 9.78 -9.57
C ALA A 12 0.55 9.03 -9.16
N ALA A 13 -0.51 9.77 -8.81
CA ALA A 13 -1.76 9.18 -8.29
C ALA A 13 -2.47 8.27 -9.32
N ASP A 14 -2.29 8.52 -10.60
CA ASP A 14 -2.84 7.73 -11.70
C ASP A 14 -2.06 6.42 -11.99
N LEU A 15 -0.90 6.23 -11.35
CA LEU A 15 -0.12 4.99 -11.42
C LEU A 15 -0.51 3.97 -10.35
N ILE A 16 -1.53 4.27 -9.53
CA ILE A 16 -2.17 3.26 -8.68
C ILE A 16 -2.95 2.26 -9.56
N THR A 17 -3.07 1.02 -9.12
CA THR A 17 -3.93 0.06 -9.80
C THR A 17 -5.41 0.43 -9.62
N VAL A 18 -6.26 0.06 -10.58
CA VAL A 18 -7.72 0.22 -10.48
C VAL A 18 -8.25 -0.42 -9.18
N ARG A 19 -7.77 -1.63 -8.87
CA ARG A 19 -8.12 -2.33 -7.61
C ARG A 19 -7.71 -1.51 -6.38
N GLY A 20 -6.50 -0.95 -6.37
CA GLY A 20 -6.01 -0.12 -5.27
C GLY A 20 -6.90 1.09 -5.01
N ARG A 21 -7.25 1.84 -6.07
CA ARG A 21 -8.17 2.99 -5.97
C ARG A 21 -9.55 2.58 -5.46
N ASP A 22 -10.12 1.51 -6.01
CA ASP A 22 -11.47 1.07 -5.63
C ASP A 22 -11.52 0.54 -4.18
N LEU A 23 -10.41 -0.01 -3.68
CA LEU A 23 -10.25 -0.38 -2.27
C LEU A 23 -10.21 0.85 -1.36
N ILE A 24 -9.45 1.89 -1.74
CA ILE A 24 -9.42 3.15 -0.99
C ILE A 24 -10.83 3.74 -0.88
N ALA A 25 -11.59 3.71 -1.97
CA ALA A 25 -12.92 4.31 -2.04
C ALA A 25 -14.00 3.64 -1.18
N ARG A 26 -13.78 2.41 -0.72
CA ARG A 26 -14.75 1.68 0.10
C ARG A 26 -14.33 1.52 1.56
N CYS A 27 -13.05 1.73 1.90
CA CYS A 27 -12.57 1.51 3.25
C CYS A 27 -12.90 2.72 4.15
N PRO A 28 -13.62 2.52 5.28
CA PRO A 28 -13.87 3.59 6.25
C PRO A 28 -12.60 4.07 6.98
N VAL A 29 -11.51 3.28 6.96
CA VAL A 29 -10.22 3.63 7.55
C VAL A 29 -9.13 3.60 6.48
N CYS A 30 -8.31 4.64 6.41
CA CYS A 30 -7.15 4.72 5.53
C CYS A 30 -5.89 5.02 6.34
N LEU A 31 -4.95 4.09 6.35
CA LEU A 31 -3.63 4.24 6.97
C LEU A 31 -2.60 4.44 5.86
N TYR A 32 -1.80 5.52 5.91
CA TYR A 32 -0.80 5.79 4.87
C TYR A 32 0.57 6.14 5.47
N ALA A 33 1.63 5.65 4.81
CA ALA A 33 3.01 5.78 5.28
C ALA A 33 3.67 7.11 4.85
N GLY A 34 3.16 8.24 5.35
CA GLY A 34 3.81 9.55 5.21
C GLY A 34 3.78 10.17 3.82
N SER A 35 4.73 11.08 3.56
CA SER A 35 4.79 11.92 2.35
C SER A 35 5.11 11.17 1.06
N LEU A 36 5.48 9.88 1.13
CA LEU A 36 5.73 9.04 -0.04
C LEU A 36 4.44 8.54 -0.69
N VAL A 37 3.29 8.72 -0.04
CA VAL A 37 1.97 8.47 -0.62
C VAL A 37 1.37 9.79 -1.08
N PRO A 38 0.99 9.92 -2.36
CA PRO A 38 0.39 11.15 -2.90
C PRO A 38 -0.90 11.51 -2.15
N GLN A 39 -1.05 12.77 -1.74
CA GLN A 39 -2.26 13.22 -1.03
C GLN A 39 -3.50 13.13 -1.91
N GLU A 40 -3.34 13.21 -3.23
CA GLU A 40 -4.40 13.07 -4.22
C GLU A 40 -5.08 11.69 -4.14
N LEU A 41 -4.35 10.64 -3.73
CA LEU A 41 -4.96 9.32 -3.51
C LEU A 41 -5.92 9.31 -2.33
N LEU A 42 -5.67 10.15 -1.31
CA LEU A 42 -6.53 10.25 -0.13
C LEU A 42 -7.89 10.88 -0.48
N ALA A 43 -7.97 11.64 -1.57
CA ALA A 43 -9.24 12.19 -2.07
C ALA A 43 -10.21 11.10 -2.57
N HIS A 44 -9.74 9.88 -2.79
CA HIS A 44 -10.60 8.74 -3.08
C HIS A 44 -11.27 8.16 -1.84
N CYS A 45 -10.80 8.47 -0.63
CA CYS A 45 -11.41 7.92 0.59
C CYS A 45 -12.88 8.34 0.70
N PRO A 46 -13.77 7.48 1.24
CA PRO A 46 -15.17 7.82 1.37
C PRO A 46 -15.38 9.01 2.32
N PRO A 47 -16.49 9.75 2.20
CA PRO A 47 -16.83 10.81 3.14
C PRO A 47 -16.86 10.29 4.58
N GLY A 48 -16.23 11.01 5.50
CA GLY A 48 -16.13 10.58 6.91
C GLY A 48 -15.09 9.49 7.17
N ALA A 49 -14.32 9.07 6.15
CA ALA A 49 -13.22 8.13 6.36
C ALA A 49 -12.20 8.68 7.36
N ARG A 50 -11.72 7.78 8.21
CA ARG A 50 -10.66 8.08 9.16
C ARG A 50 -9.31 7.89 8.50
N ILE A 51 -8.63 8.99 8.23
CA ILE A 51 -7.34 9.02 7.56
C ILE A 51 -6.24 9.23 8.59
N VAL A 52 -5.29 8.28 8.69
CA VAL A 52 -4.22 8.30 9.69
C VAL A 52 -2.86 8.20 9.00
N ASN A 53 -1.99 9.18 9.31
CA ASN A 53 -0.60 9.15 8.89
C ASN A 53 0.19 8.25 9.84
N THR A 54 0.78 7.18 9.33
CA THR A 54 1.52 6.22 10.14
C THR A 54 3.03 6.42 10.11
N ALA A 55 3.54 7.43 9.39
CA ALA A 55 4.96 7.76 9.41
C ALA A 55 5.53 8.08 10.80
N PRO A 56 4.81 8.79 11.70
CA PRO A 56 5.31 9.03 13.05
C PRO A 56 5.00 7.89 14.04
N MET A 57 4.31 6.84 13.61
CA MET A 57 3.81 5.79 14.49
C MET A 57 4.78 4.62 14.58
N SER A 58 4.92 4.07 15.79
CA SER A 58 5.52 2.78 16.05
C SER A 58 4.65 1.64 15.51
N LEU A 59 5.25 0.45 15.42
CA LEU A 59 4.54 -0.75 14.99
C LEU A 59 3.41 -1.15 15.96
N ASP A 60 3.57 -0.89 17.26
CA ASP A 60 2.56 -1.15 18.28
C ASP A 60 1.36 -0.19 18.15
N GLU A 61 1.62 1.08 17.85
CA GLU A 61 0.55 2.06 17.58
C GLU A 61 -0.21 1.70 16.29
N ILE A 62 0.49 1.23 15.25
CA ILE A 62 -0.16 0.74 14.03
C ILE A 62 -1.00 -0.51 14.33
N GLU A 63 -0.51 -1.43 15.16
CA GLU A 63 -1.27 -2.61 15.58
C GLU A 63 -2.53 -2.22 16.36
N ALA A 64 -2.45 -1.23 17.25
CA ALA A 64 -3.61 -0.71 17.96
C ALA A 64 -4.69 -0.18 17.00
N GLU A 65 -4.29 0.44 15.88
CA GLU A 65 -5.24 0.85 14.84
C GLU A 65 -5.91 -0.34 14.15
N TYR A 66 -5.17 -1.45 13.93
CA TYR A 66 -5.73 -2.69 13.39
C TYR A 66 -6.75 -3.31 14.33
N ILE A 67 -6.44 -3.40 15.62
CA ILE A 67 -7.33 -3.95 16.64
C ILE A 67 -8.60 -3.10 16.73
N ARG A 68 -8.45 -1.78 16.83
CA ARG A 68 -9.58 -0.85 16.94
C ARG A 68 -10.55 -0.96 15.76
N ALA A 69 -10.03 -0.99 14.54
CA ALA A 69 -10.85 -1.15 13.35
C ALA A 69 -11.48 -2.55 13.27
N HIS A 70 -10.76 -3.58 13.73
CA HIS A 70 -11.28 -4.95 13.79
C HIS A 70 -12.48 -5.06 14.75
N GLU A 71 -12.37 -4.47 15.95
CA GLU A 71 -13.46 -4.40 16.93
C GLU A 71 -14.67 -3.62 16.41
N ALA A 72 -14.44 -2.61 15.57
CA ALA A 72 -15.49 -1.82 14.92
C ALA A 72 -16.06 -2.47 13.64
N GLY A 73 -15.46 -3.55 13.14
CA GLY A 73 -15.85 -4.18 11.87
C GLY A 73 -15.51 -3.34 10.63
N GLU A 74 -14.54 -2.42 10.73
CA GLU A 74 -14.16 -1.44 9.72
C GLU A 74 -13.00 -1.92 8.84
N ASP A 75 -13.21 -2.06 7.53
CA ASP A 75 -12.13 -2.37 6.58
C ASP A 75 -11.08 -1.25 6.53
N ILE A 76 -9.82 -1.64 6.32
CA ILE A 76 -8.69 -0.71 6.29
C ILE A 76 -8.01 -0.73 4.93
N ALA A 77 -7.84 0.44 4.32
CA ALA A 77 -6.89 0.64 3.23
C ALA A 77 -5.52 1.02 3.83
N ARG A 78 -4.51 0.16 3.67
CA ARG A 78 -3.14 0.38 4.15
C ARG A 78 -2.20 0.68 2.98
N LEU A 79 -1.87 1.95 2.80
CA LEU A 79 -1.10 2.44 1.65
C LEU A 79 0.40 2.42 1.92
N HIS A 80 1.13 1.81 0.99
CA HIS A 80 2.60 1.80 0.94
C HIS A 80 3.07 2.34 -0.42
N SER A 81 4.18 3.06 -0.44
CA SER A 81 4.78 3.57 -1.68
C SER A 81 5.30 2.42 -2.55
N GLY A 82 5.20 2.56 -3.87
CA GLY A 82 5.67 1.59 -4.84
C GLY A 82 4.87 0.28 -4.81
N ASP A 83 5.59 -0.83 -4.66
CA ASP A 83 5.04 -2.18 -4.55
C ASP A 83 5.35 -2.79 -3.16
N LEU A 84 4.51 -3.74 -2.74
CA LEU A 84 4.61 -4.37 -1.42
C LEU A 84 5.77 -5.38 -1.32
N SER A 85 6.34 -5.82 -2.44
CA SER A 85 7.40 -6.86 -2.45
C SER A 85 8.80 -6.35 -2.12
N VAL A 86 9.07 -5.05 -2.21
CA VAL A 86 10.43 -4.49 -2.05
C VAL A 86 10.44 -3.39 -0.98
N TRP A 87 11.19 -3.62 0.10
CA TRP A 87 11.41 -2.67 1.22
C TRP A 87 10.14 -2.02 1.81
N SER A 88 9.01 -2.72 1.79
CA SER A 88 7.71 -2.17 2.18
C SER A 88 7.43 -2.21 3.69
N ALA A 89 8.23 -2.93 4.48
CA ALA A 89 7.98 -3.23 5.90
C ALA A 89 6.60 -3.89 6.19
N VAL A 90 5.96 -4.47 5.17
CA VAL A 90 4.65 -5.13 5.30
C VAL A 90 4.76 -6.47 6.03
N ALA A 91 5.87 -7.19 5.87
CA ALA A 91 6.07 -8.52 6.45
C ALA A 91 5.90 -8.55 7.99
N GLU A 92 6.37 -7.51 8.68
CA GLU A 92 6.22 -7.39 10.13
C GLU A 92 4.76 -7.20 10.56
N GLN A 93 4.01 -6.40 9.82
CA GLN A 93 2.60 -6.13 10.08
C GLN A 93 1.74 -7.37 9.79
N ILE A 94 2.03 -8.11 8.71
CA ILE A 94 1.35 -9.37 8.39
C ILE A 94 1.50 -10.38 9.54
N ARG A 95 2.70 -10.51 10.12
CA ARG A 95 2.92 -11.44 11.25
C ARG A 95 2.04 -11.09 12.45
N ARG A 96 1.88 -9.81 12.74
CA ARG A 96 1.00 -9.32 13.82
C ARG A 96 -0.47 -9.58 13.52
N LEU A 97 -0.93 -9.26 12.32
CA LEU A 97 -2.31 -9.55 11.88
C LEU A 97 -2.62 -11.05 11.93
N ALA A 98 -1.69 -11.91 11.50
CA ALA A 98 -1.84 -13.36 11.57
C ALA A 98 -1.93 -13.86 13.02
N ALA A 99 -1.13 -13.31 13.94
CA ALA A 99 -1.19 -13.65 15.36
C ALA A 99 -2.52 -13.20 16.01
N LEU A 100 -3.11 -12.12 15.52
CA LEU A 100 -4.41 -11.60 15.96
C LEU A 100 -5.61 -12.26 15.26
N GLY A 101 -5.39 -13.10 14.24
CA GLY A 101 -6.46 -13.71 13.44
C GLY A 101 -7.21 -12.70 12.57
N ILE A 102 -6.58 -11.59 12.17
CA ILE A 102 -7.17 -10.55 11.33
C ILE A 102 -6.85 -10.83 9.87
N ASP A 103 -7.89 -10.90 9.03
CA ASP A 103 -7.75 -11.13 7.59
C ASP A 103 -7.06 -9.96 6.88
N TYR A 104 -6.27 -10.28 5.86
CA TYR A 104 -5.60 -9.28 5.03
C TYR A 104 -5.52 -9.69 3.55
N THR A 105 -5.34 -8.69 2.69
CA THR A 105 -5.07 -8.90 1.26
C THR A 105 -3.89 -8.06 0.79
N LEU A 106 -3.20 -8.51 -0.25
CA LEU A 106 -2.12 -7.78 -0.89
C LEU A 106 -2.53 -7.35 -2.30
N THR A 107 -2.61 -6.05 -2.54
CA THR A 107 -2.80 -5.48 -3.88
C THR A 107 -1.47 -4.94 -4.38
N PRO A 108 -0.89 -5.53 -5.44
CA PRO A 108 0.41 -5.09 -5.96
C PRO A 108 0.33 -3.67 -6.53
N GLY A 109 1.46 -2.99 -6.52
CA GLY A 109 1.65 -1.66 -7.09
C GLY A 109 2.74 -1.64 -8.15
N VAL A 110 2.94 -0.48 -8.77
CA VAL A 110 4.04 -0.27 -9.71
C VAL A 110 5.31 0.06 -8.91
N PRO A 111 6.38 -0.77 -8.98
CA PRO A 111 7.60 -0.50 -8.23
C PRO A 111 8.40 0.65 -8.87
N SER A 112 9.19 1.35 -8.05
CA SER A 112 9.96 2.53 -8.46
C SER A 112 10.95 2.26 -9.60
N PHE A 113 11.54 1.07 -9.69
CA PHE A 113 12.45 0.72 -10.79
C PHE A 113 11.73 0.64 -12.14
N SER A 114 10.46 0.22 -12.16
CA SER A 114 9.65 0.18 -13.40
C SER A 114 9.30 1.60 -13.85
N ALA A 115 8.97 2.46 -12.89
CA ALA A 115 8.76 3.89 -13.14
C ALA A 115 10.03 4.58 -13.68
N ALA A 116 11.19 4.28 -13.11
CA ALA A 116 12.48 4.81 -13.57
C ALA A 116 12.81 4.35 -15.00
N ALA A 117 12.56 3.08 -15.33
CA ALA A 117 12.74 2.56 -16.69
C ALA A 117 11.84 3.28 -17.71
N ALA A 118 10.57 3.51 -17.36
CA ALA A 118 9.63 4.26 -18.20
C ALA A 118 10.06 5.72 -18.38
N ALA A 119 10.48 6.40 -17.31
CA ALA A 119 10.98 7.77 -17.38
C ALA A 119 12.24 7.91 -18.25
N LEU A 120 13.08 6.88 -18.28
CA LEU A 120 14.26 6.82 -19.14
C LEU A 120 13.95 6.37 -20.58
N GLY A 121 12.74 5.90 -20.86
CA GLY A 121 12.36 5.33 -22.15
C GLY A 121 13.15 4.07 -22.51
N ARG A 122 13.50 3.24 -21.52
CA ARG A 122 14.39 2.09 -21.67
C ARG A 122 13.77 0.80 -21.18
N GLU A 123 13.95 -0.25 -21.96
CA GLU A 123 13.74 -1.62 -21.49
C GLU A 123 14.95 -2.05 -20.65
N LEU A 124 14.71 -2.59 -19.46
CA LEU A 124 15.79 -3.05 -18.57
C LEU A 124 16.43 -4.35 -19.04
N THR A 125 15.68 -5.17 -19.77
CA THR A 125 16.13 -6.43 -20.36
C THR A 125 16.31 -6.25 -21.86
N ILE A 126 17.50 -6.56 -22.38
CA ILE A 126 17.74 -6.55 -23.82
C ILE A 126 18.31 -7.94 -24.15
N PRO A 127 17.67 -8.74 -25.03
CA PRO A 127 17.97 -10.16 -25.24
C PRO A 127 19.46 -10.51 -25.42
N GLU A 128 20.25 -9.61 -26.02
CA GLU A 128 21.68 -9.83 -26.35
C GLU A 128 22.67 -9.16 -25.39
N VAL A 129 22.21 -8.30 -24.47
CA VAL A 129 23.08 -7.53 -23.56
C VAL A 129 23.02 -8.08 -22.14
N ARG A 130 21.81 -8.38 -21.64
CA ARG A 130 21.61 -8.94 -20.31
C ARG A 130 20.23 -9.60 -20.21
N ARG A 131 20.21 -10.92 -20.06
CA ARG A 131 19.04 -11.69 -19.61
C ARG A 131 19.20 -11.98 -18.13
N ALA A 132 18.20 -11.63 -17.33
CA ALA A 132 18.01 -12.21 -16.01
C ALA A 132 16.51 -12.45 -15.80
N LEU A 133 16.13 -13.72 -15.99
CA LEU A 133 15.02 -14.48 -15.40
C LEU A 133 15.27 -15.93 -15.86
N SER A 134 16.32 -16.54 -15.30
CA SER A 134 16.57 -17.99 -15.29
C SER A 134 16.52 -18.46 -13.85
#